data_AF-A0A6A4VZF5-F1
#
_entry.id   AF-A0A6A4VZF5-F1
#
_cell.length_a   1.000
_cell.length_b   1.000
_cell.length_c   1.000
_cell.angle_alpha   90.00
_cell.angle_beta   90.00
_cell.angle_gamma   90.00
#
_symmetry.space_group_name_H-M   'P 1'
#
loop_
_entity.id
_entity.type
_entity.pdbx_description
1 polymer ?
#
loop_
_entity_poly.entity_id
_entity_poly.type
_entity_poly.pdbx_seq_one_letter_code
_entity_poly.pdbx_strand_id
1 'polypeptide(L)'
;MVSYRYLGLNFDQHHQTQGAAAMFFHISLEHEILLHPRYFGPQLLETVKQKLFSEVEGTCTGKYGFVISVTTIDNIGAGRIQPGRGFVVYPVKYKAIVFRPFKGEVLDAVVTQVNKVGLFTEIGPLSCFVSRHSIPSDMVFDPNSNPPCYKTQDEEVMIQQDDEIRLKIVGTRVDASDIFAIGTLMDDYLGLIS
;
A
#
# COMPACT_ATOMS: atom_id res chain seq x y z
N MET A 1 16.86 -14.68 33.89
CA MET A 1 15.43 -14.64 33.53
C MET A 1 15.27 -13.52 32.51
N VAL A 2 15.57 -13.82 31.24
CA VAL A 2 15.54 -12.81 30.17
C VAL A 2 14.25 -13.02 29.38
N SER A 3 13.26 -12.19 29.68
CA SER A 3 11.98 -12.16 28.96
C SER A 3 12.13 -11.24 27.76
N TYR A 4 12.48 -11.78 26.59
CA TYR A 4 12.36 -11.04 25.33
C TYR A 4 10.88 -11.06 24.90
N ARG A 5 10.14 -10.01 25.28
CA ARG A 5 8.89 -9.63 24.62
C ARG A 5 9.23 -8.57 23.57
N TYR A 6 9.35 -8.98 22.31
CA TYR A 6 9.12 -8.10 21.17
C TYR A 6 7.85 -8.60 20.47
N LEU A 7 6.71 -8.10 20.93
CA LEU A 7 5.40 -8.26 20.32
C LEU A 7 4.82 -6.85 20.19
N GLY A 8 4.72 -6.36 18.96
CA GLY A 8 4.06 -5.09 18.65
C GLY A 8 5.00 -4.06 18.00
N LEU A 9 5.22 -4.18 16.69
CA LEU A 9 5.66 -3.03 15.91
C LEU A 9 4.47 -2.06 15.81
N ASN A 10 4.47 -1.02 16.67
CA ASN A 10 3.62 0.14 16.52
C ASN A 10 4.27 1.06 15.48
N PHE A 11 3.75 1.05 14.24
CA PHE A 11 4.20 1.96 13.19
C PHE A 11 4.14 3.43 13.62
N ASP A 12 3.14 3.78 14.44
CA ASP A 12 2.97 5.12 14.99
C ASP A 12 4.18 5.59 15.84
N GLN A 13 4.88 4.67 16.51
CA GLN A 13 6.05 5.01 17.33
C GLN A 13 7.33 5.18 16.50
N HIS A 14 7.50 4.41 15.43
CA HIS A 14 8.68 4.54 14.56
C HIS A 14 8.68 5.85 13.77
N HIS A 15 7.49 6.34 13.38
CA HIS A 15 7.32 7.60 12.65
C HIS A 15 7.77 8.84 13.45
N GLN A 16 7.77 8.78 14.79
CA GLN A 16 8.19 9.93 15.62
C GLN A 16 9.71 10.04 15.81
N THR A 17 10.49 8.99 15.50
CA THR A 17 11.92 8.91 15.82
C THR A 17 12.89 9.13 14.67
N GLN A 18 12.42 9.16 13.42
CA GLN A 18 13.27 9.45 12.26
C GLN A 18 12.62 10.54 11.41
N GLY A 19 13.33 11.65 11.18
CA GLY A 19 12.84 12.81 10.41
C GLY A 19 12.60 12.56 8.92
N ALA A 20 12.51 11.30 8.50
CA ALA A 20 12.11 10.87 7.17
C ALA A 20 10.96 9.88 7.33
N ALA A 21 9.78 10.25 6.84
CA ALA A 21 8.65 9.34 6.76
C ALA A 21 8.98 8.27 5.71
N ALA A 22 9.29 7.06 6.16
CA ALA A 22 9.46 5.92 5.27
C ALA A 22 8.08 5.26 5.09
N MET A 23 7.62 5.15 3.84
CA MET A 23 6.33 4.55 3.50
C MET A 23 6.43 3.05 3.19
N PHE A 24 7.62 2.57 2.81
CA PHE A 24 7.94 1.15 2.57
C PHE A 24 8.72 0.57 3.72
N PHE A 25 8.35 -0.62 4.17
CA PHE A 25 8.96 -1.29 5.31
C PHE A 25 9.30 -2.74 4.99
N HIS A 26 10.42 -3.20 5.52
CA HIS A 26 10.76 -4.62 5.54
C HIS A 26 10.50 -5.18 6.94
N ILE A 27 9.43 -5.96 7.10
CA ILE A 27 8.96 -6.41 8.43
C ILE A 27 8.72 -7.91 8.48
N SER A 28 8.77 -8.48 9.69
CA SER A 28 8.34 -9.85 9.96
C SER A 28 6.84 -9.91 10.22
N LEU A 29 6.18 -10.87 9.58
CA LEU A 29 4.76 -11.17 9.68
C LEU A 29 4.54 -12.66 10.01
N GLU A 30 3.35 -12.98 10.50
CA GLU A 30 2.92 -14.35 10.78
C GLU A 30 1.59 -14.61 10.07
N HIS A 31 1.48 -15.76 9.42
CA HIS A 31 0.26 -16.20 8.73
C HIS A 31 0.06 -17.71 8.89
N GLU A 32 -1.19 -18.16 8.99
CA GLU A 32 -1.53 -19.57 9.17
C GLU A 32 -1.99 -20.19 7.85
N ILE A 33 -1.23 -21.16 7.35
CA ILE A 33 -1.56 -21.89 6.12
C ILE A 33 -2.39 -23.12 6.44
N LEU A 34 -3.63 -23.14 5.97
CA LEU A 34 -4.51 -24.29 6.07
C LEU A 34 -4.32 -25.24 4.89
N LEU A 35 -3.86 -26.48 5.11
CA LEU A 35 -3.57 -27.43 4.04
C LEU A 35 -4.41 -28.71 4.15
N HIS A 36 -5.00 -29.12 3.02
CA HIS A 36 -5.76 -30.37 2.93
C HIS A 36 -4.79 -31.57 2.78
N PRO A 37 -5.08 -32.76 3.38
CA PRO A 37 -4.20 -33.93 3.33
C PRO A 37 -3.81 -34.41 1.93
N ARG A 38 -4.63 -34.13 0.91
CA ARG A 38 -4.33 -34.42 -0.49
C ARG A 38 -3.00 -33.82 -0.99
N TYR A 39 -2.52 -32.77 -0.32
CA TYR A 39 -1.27 -32.09 -0.65
C TYR A 39 -0.09 -32.60 0.17
N PHE A 40 -0.26 -33.65 0.99
CA PHE A 40 0.81 -34.23 1.80
C PHE A 40 1.63 -35.19 0.95
N GLY A 41 2.48 -34.61 0.11
CA GLY A 41 3.44 -35.33 -0.72
C GLY A 41 4.88 -34.93 -0.41
N PRO A 42 5.83 -35.42 -1.21
CA PRO A 42 7.25 -35.07 -1.08
C PRO A 42 7.55 -33.56 -1.16
N GLN A 43 6.63 -32.79 -1.76
CA GLN A 43 6.73 -31.34 -1.94
C GLN A 43 5.88 -30.55 -0.93
N LEU A 44 5.60 -31.11 0.25
CA LEU A 44 4.77 -30.50 1.28
C LEU A 44 5.19 -29.05 1.61
N LEU A 45 6.48 -28.86 1.94
CA LEU A 45 6.98 -27.53 2.31
C LEU A 45 6.89 -26.55 1.14
N GLU A 46 7.19 -27.00 -0.08
CA GLU A 46 7.06 -26.15 -1.26
C GLU A 46 5.60 -25.74 -1.48
N THR A 47 4.66 -26.67 -1.28
CA THR A 47 3.23 -26.36 -1.36
C THR A 47 2.80 -25.33 -0.33
N VAL A 48 3.33 -25.40 0.91
CA VAL A 48 3.08 -24.39 1.95
C VAL A 48 3.63 -23.03 1.55
N LYS A 49 4.83 -22.96 0.95
CA LYS A 49 5.42 -21.71 0.45
C LYS A 49 4.60 -21.08 -0.66
N GLN A 50 4.25 -21.86 -1.69
CA GLN A 50 3.43 -21.40 -2.81
C GLN A 50 2.07 -20.88 -2.32
N LYS A 51 1.47 -21.61 -1.37
CA LYS A 51 0.22 -21.20 -0.76
C LYS A 51 0.36 -19.89 0.03
N LEU A 52 1.45 -19.71 0.79
CA LEU A 52 1.74 -18.44 1.45
C LEU A 52 1.78 -17.29 0.44
N PHE A 53 2.58 -17.39 -0.62
CA PHE A 53 2.68 -16.33 -1.62
C PHE A 53 1.31 -15.95 -2.18
N SER A 54 0.52 -16.96 -2.57
CA SER A 54 -0.82 -16.75 -3.14
C SER A 54 -1.84 -16.14 -2.18
N GLU A 55 -1.66 -16.34 -0.86
CA GLU A 55 -2.62 -15.86 0.14
C GLU A 55 -2.27 -14.47 0.68
N VAL A 56 -1.00 -14.07 0.64
CA VAL A 56 -0.56 -12.83 1.31
C VAL A 56 -0.07 -11.75 0.36
N GLU A 57 0.56 -12.07 -0.78
CA GLU A 57 1.04 -11.05 -1.71
C GLU A 57 -0.13 -10.32 -2.39
N GLY A 58 -0.05 -8.99 -2.47
CA GLY A 58 -1.11 -8.13 -2.97
C GLY A 58 -2.27 -7.90 -1.99
N THR A 59 -2.28 -8.56 -0.82
CA THR A 59 -3.29 -8.28 0.20
C THR A 59 -3.02 -6.96 0.92
N CYS A 60 -4.07 -6.36 1.48
CA CYS A 60 -3.95 -5.16 2.28
C CYS A 60 -4.63 -5.35 3.64
N THR A 61 -3.99 -4.84 4.69
CA THR A 61 -4.57 -4.79 6.03
C THR A 61 -4.41 -3.39 6.59
N GLY A 62 -5.40 -2.91 7.35
CA GLY A 62 -5.28 -1.62 8.03
C GLY A 62 -4.08 -1.50 8.97
N LYS A 63 -3.61 -2.63 9.50
CA LYS A 63 -2.49 -2.67 10.46
C LYS A 63 -1.12 -2.67 9.80
N TYR A 64 -0.94 -3.27 8.64
CA TYR A 64 0.40 -3.41 8.03
C TYR A 64 0.51 -2.71 6.66
N GLY A 65 -0.60 -2.23 6.10
CA GLY A 65 -0.66 -1.70 4.74
C GLY A 65 -0.77 -2.82 3.70
N PHE A 66 -0.33 -2.50 2.48
CA PHE A 66 -0.27 -3.41 1.35
C PHE A 66 0.94 -4.32 1.48
N VAL A 67 0.75 -5.63 1.39
CA VAL A 67 1.84 -6.61 1.31
C VAL A 67 2.29 -6.69 -0.13
N ILE A 68 3.46 -6.09 -0.43
CA ILE A 68 3.98 -5.99 -1.80
C ILE A 68 4.59 -7.32 -2.24
N SER A 69 5.50 -7.86 -1.44
CA SER A 69 6.09 -9.16 -1.73
C SER A 69 6.71 -9.81 -0.49
N VAL A 70 6.65 -11.14 -0.43
CA VAL A 70 7.36 -11.96 0.55
C VAL A 70 8.81 -12.11 0.12
N THR A 71 9.71 -11.64 0.97
CA THR A 71 11.16 -11.67 0.73
C THR A 71 11.84 -12.93 1.25
N THR A 72 11.39 -13.45 2.40
CA THR A 72 12.05 -14.57 3.08
C THR A 72 11.03 -15.30 3.93
N ILE A 73 11.11 -16.63 3.97
CA ILE A 73 10.34 -17.45 4.91
C ILE A 73 11.31 -17.90 5.99
N ASP A 74 11.18 -17.30 7.17
CA ASP A 74 12.09 -17.52 8.30
C ASP A 74 11.83 -18.89 8.95
N ASN A 75 10.56 -19.28 9.08
CA ASN A 75 10.19 -20.53 9.72
C ASN A 75 8.81 -21.05 9.26
N ILE A 76 8.72 -22.36 9.01
CA ILE A 76 7.45 -23.09 8.87
C ILE A 76 7.32 -23.97 10.11
N GLY A 77 6.41 -23.60 11.00
CA GLY A 77 6.21 -24.32 12.25
C GLY A 77 5.56 -25.70 12.06
N ALA A 78 5.59 -26.50 13.12
CA ALA A 78 4.97 -27.83 13.11
C ALA A 78 3.47 -27.75 12.79
N GLY A 79 3.04 -28.55 11.82
CA GLY A 79 1.65 -28.64 11.39
C GLY A 79 0.75 -29.20 12.49
N ARG A 80 -0.39 -28.55 12.74
CA ARG A 80 -1.38 -28.96 13.73
C ARG A 80 -2.63 -29.48 13.03
N ILE A 81 -2.99 -30.75 13.27
CA ILE A 81 -4.20 -31.35 12.70
C ILE A 81 -5.44 -30.70 13.35
N GLN A 82 -6.35 -30.19 12.53
CA GLN A 82 -7.64 -29.71 12.96
C GLN A 82 -8.57 -30.90 13.29
N PRO A 83 -9.14 -30.95 14.51
CA PRO A 83 -10.10 -31.99 14.88
C PRO A 83 -11.30 -32.03 13.93
N GLY A 84 -11.72 -33.24 13.53
CA GLY A 84 -12.95 -33.48 12.78
C GLY A 84 -12.93 -33.15 11.28
N ARG A 85 -11.94 -32.40 10.78
CA ARG A 85 -11.85 -32.04 9.34
C ARG A 85 -10.61 -32.59 8.63
N GLY A 86 -9.61 -33.05 9.37
CA GLY A 86 -8.39 -33.64 8.82
C GLY A 86 -7.41 -32.65 8.17
N PHE A 87 -7.76 -31.36 8.06
CA PHE A 87 -6.83 -30.32 7.62
C PHE A 87 -5.69 -30.14 8.60
N VAL A 88 -4.56 -29.63 8.12
CA VAL A 88 -3.41 -29.26 8.96
C VAL A 88 -3.14 -27.77 8.82
N VAL A 89 -2.98 -27.09 9.94
CA VAL A 89 -2.59 -25.67 10.01
C VAL A 89 -1.09 -25.58 10.24
N TYR A 90 -0.39 -24.87 9.36
CA TYR A 90 1.03 -24.54 9.49
C TYR A 90 1.18 -23.06 9.83
N PRO A 91 1.68 -22.70 11.03
CA PRO A 91 2.04 -21.32 11.33
C PRO A 91 3.35 -20.97 10.61
N VAL A 92 3.32 -19.94 9.77
CA VAL A 92 4.47 -19.50 8.97
C VAL A 92 4.91 -18.12 9.41
N LYS A 93 6.20 -17.98 9.69
CA LYS A 93 6.86 -16.69 9.95
C LYS A 93 7.65 -16.31 8.70
N TYR A 94 7.40 -15.11 8.20
CA TYR A 94 8.02 -14.62 6.97
C TYR A 94 8.33 -13.13 7.07
N LYS A 95 9.22 -12.66 6.20
CA LYS A 95 9.51 -11.23 6.02
C LYS A 95 8.92 -10.75 4.71
N ALA A 96 8.32 -9.58 4.73
CA ALA A 96 7.73 -8.98 3.55
C ALA A 96 8.12 -7.50 3.42
N ILE A 97 8.16 -7.05 2.17
CA ILE A 97 8.09 -5.61 1.87
C ILE A 97 6.62 -5.24 1.95
N VAL A 98 6.30 -4.25 2.78
CA VAL A 98 4.96 -3.69 2.92
C VAL A 98 4.99 -2.21 2.59
N PHE A 99 3.90 -1.71 2.01
CA PHE A 99 3.69 -0.30 1.73
C PHE A 99 2.55 0.21 2.62
N ARG A 100 2.83 1.19 3.47
CA ARG A 100 1.84 1.79 4.36
C ARG A 100 1.91 3.31 4.26
N PRO A 101 0.90 3.96 3.65
CA PRO A 101 0.87 5.42 3.52
C PRO A 101 0.50 6.09 4.85
N PHE A 102 1.11 7.25 5.11
CA PHE A 102 0.81 8.09 6.27
C PHE A 102 0.38 9.51 5.88
N LYS A 103 -0.40 10.12 6.77
CA LYS A 103 -0.77 11.53 6.64
C LYS A 103 0.49 12.40 6.73
N GLY A 104 0.62 13.33 5.80
CA GLY A 104 1.73 14.28 5.72
C GLY A 104 2.86 13.83 4.80
N GLU A 105 2.85 12.59 4.31
CA GLU A 105 3.83 12.11 3.34
C GLU A 105 3.66 12.81 1.99
N VAL A 106 4.77 13.19 1.39
CA VAL A 106 4.84 13.73 0.03
C VAL A 106 5.32 12.61 -0.89
N LEU A 107 4.50 12.26 -1.87
CA LEU A 107 4.66 11.09 -2.73
C LEU A 107 4.44 11.46 -4.19
N ASP A 108 5.15 10.78 -5.06
CA ASP A 108 4.95 10.86 -6.51
C ASP A 108 3.85 9.88 -6.92
N ALA A 109 2.96 10.31 -7.81
CA ALA A 109 1.75 9.61 -8.20
C ALA A 109 1.52 9.74 -9.71
N VAL A 110 0.94 8.71 -10.33
CA VAL A 110 0.52 8.76 -11.73
C VAL A 110 -0.94 9.15 -11.81
N VAL A 111 -1.28 10.12 -12.64
CA VAL A 111 -2.67 10.55 -12.86
C VAL A 111 -3.39 9.52 -13.71
N THR A 112 -4.43 8.89 -13.17
CA THR A 112 -5.23 7.89 -13.90
C THR A 112 -6.49 8.47 -14.52
N GLN A 113 -7.05 9.53 -13.94
CA GLN A 113 -8.20 10.24 -14.51
C GLN A 113 -8.25 11.69 -14.05
N VAL A 114 -8.63 12.56 -14.99
CA VAL A 114 -8.89 13.98 -14.74
C VAL A 114 -10.36 14.31 -14.98
N ASN A 115 -10.99 15.01 -14.05
CA ASN A 115 -12.35 15.52 -14.25
C ASN A 115 -12.62 16.80 -13.44
N LYS A 116 -13.84 17.35 -13.58
CA LYS A 116 -14.26 18.58 -12.89
C LYS A 116 -14.24 18.50 -11.35
N VAL A 117 -14.28 17.30 -10.77
CA VAL A 117 -14.27 17.14 -9.30
C VAL A 117 -12.85 17.03 -8.74
N GLY A 118 -11.86 16.69 -9.57
CA GLY A 118 -10.47 16.59 -9.16
C GLY A 118 -9.62 15.65 -10.04
N LEU A 119 -8.57 15.10 -9.43
CA LEU A 119 -7.66 14.14 -10.02
C LEU A 119 -7.78 12.80 -9.29
N PHE A 120 -7.89 11.72 -10.04
CA PHE A 120 -7.64 10.36 -9.54
C PHE A 120 -6.20 9.99 -9.89
N THR A 121 -5.48 9.49 -8.90
CA THR A 121 -4.08 9.11 -9.04
C THR A 121 -3.80 7.78 -8.37
N GLU A 122 -2.72 7.13 -8.80
CA GLU A 122 -2.22 5.89 -8.22
C GLU A 122 -0.78 6.06 -7.72
N ILE A 123 -0.51 5.52 -6.53
CA ILE A 123 0.81 5.46 -5.90
C ILE A 123 1.10 3.99 -5.63
N GLY A 124 1.63 3.29 -6.65
CA GLY A 124 1.68 1.84 -6.64
C GLY A 124 0.26 1.27 -6.45
N PRO A 125 -0.01 0.46 -5.40
CA PRO A 125 -1.34 -0.10 -5.16
C PRO A 125 -2.34 0.86 -4.49
N LEU A 126 -1.91 2.06 -4.07
CA LEU A 126 -2.77 3.02 -3.37
C LEU A 126 -3.48 3.93 -4.37
N SER A 127 -4.82 3.90 -4.38
CA SER A 127 -5.62 4.93 -5.03
C SER A 127 -5.68 6.20 -4.16
N CYS A 128 -5.38 7.33 -4.78
CA CYS A 128 -5.44 8.64 -4.14
C CYS A 128 -6.34 9.59 -4.95
N PHE A 129 -7.16 10.36 -4.23
CA PHE A 129 -8.00 11.39 -4.84
C PHE A 129 -7.59 12.78 -4.39
N VAL A 130 -7.35 13.68 -5.34
CA VAL A 130 -7.10 15.10 -5.10
C VAL A 130 -8.33 15.88 -5.52
N SER A 131 -9.10 16.38 -4.55
CA SER A 131 -10.28 17.21 -4.83
C SER A 131 -9.88 18.51 -5.52
N ARG A 132 -10.75 19.06 -6.37
CA ARG A 132 -10.62 20.41 -6.94
C ARG A 132 -10.29 21.49 -5.90
N HIS A 133 -10.81 21.36 -4.67
CA HIS A 133 -10.55 22.28 -3.57
C HIS A 133 -9.14 22.16 -2.97
N SER A 134 -8.43 21.08 -3.30
CA SER A 134 -7.06 20.79 -2.89
C SER A 134 -6.06 20.96 -4.04
N ILE A 135 -6.50 21.56 -5.16
CA ILE A 135 -5.69 21.94 -6.32
C ILE A 135 -5.60 23.48 -6.33
N PRO A 136 -4.43 24.07 -6.63
CA PRO A 136 -4.27 25.51 -6.78
C PRO A 136 -5.37 26.19 -7.60
N SER A 137 -5.75 27.41 -7.22
CA SER A 137 -6.92 28.09 -7.80
C SER A 137 -6.72 28.52 -9.25
N ASP A 138 -5.48 28.78 -9.63
CA ASP A 138 -5.01 29.16 -10.97
C ASP A 138 -5.06 27.99 -11.98
N MET A 139 -5.08 26.75 -11.51
CA MET A 139 -5.33 25.58 -12.36
C MET A 139 -6.83 25.39 -12.63
N VAL A 140 -7.21 25.44 -13.91
CA VAL A 140 -8.60 25.34 -14.37
C VAL A 140 -8.80 24.04 -15.14
N PHE A 141 -9.91 23.35 -14.86
CA PHE A 141 -10.29 22.14 -15.59
C PHE A 141 -10.78 22.51 -17.01
N ASP A 142 -10.17 21.91 -18.01
CA ASP A 142 -10.56 22.04 -19.42
C ASP A 142 -11.12 20.70 -19.95
N PRO A 143 -12.46 20.56 -20.08
CA PRO A 143 -13.07 19.36 -20.65
C PRO A 143 -12.95 19.27 -22.17
N ASN A 144 -12.59 20.36 -22.84
CA ASN A 144 -12.50 20.42 -24.30
C ASN A 144 -11.09 20.05 -24.81
N SER A 145 -10.10 20.06 -23.92
CA SER A 145 -8.78 19.48 -24.20
C SER A 145 -8.91 17.99 -24.49
N ASN A 146 -8.02 17.47 -25.35
CA ASN A 146 -7.94 16.06 -25.70
C ASN A 146 -6.52 15.54 -25.47
N PRO A 147 -6.22 14.93 -24.30
CA PRO A 147 -7.15 14.54 -23.24
C PRO A 147 -7.61 15.70 -22.31
N PRO A 148 -8.71 15.54 -21.55
CA PRO A 148 -9.12 16.51 -20.52
C PRO A 148 -8.03 16.72 -19.47
N CYS A 149 -7.84 17.97 -19.03
CA CYS A 149 -6.72 18.33 -18.15
C CYS A 149 -7.07 19.43 -17.14
N TYR A 150 -6.20 19.63 -16.16
CA TYR A 150 -6.08 20.88 -15.41
C TYR A 150 -4.91 21.68 -15.97
N LYS A 151 -5.10 22.95 -16.28
CA LYS A 151 -4.03 23.82 -16.77
C LYS A 151 -4.07 25.22 -16.19
N THR A 152 -2.91 25.87 -16.11
CA THR A 152 -2.81 27.29 -15.77
C THR A 152 -3.32 28.16 -16.94
N GLN A 153 -3.66 29.43 -16.66
CA GLN A 153 -4.18 30.34 -17.70
C GLN A 153 -3.16 30.69 -18.78
N ASP A 154 -1.87 30.70 -18.42
CA ASP A 154 -0.73 30.88 -19.33
C ASP A 154 -0.34 29.60 -20.06
N GLU A 155 -0.99 28.47 -19.75
CA GLU A 155 -0.72 27.14 -20.28
C GLU A 155 0.71 26.61 -20.03
N GLU A 156 1.45 27.22 -19.09
CA GLU A 156 2.81 26.77 -18.73
C GLU A 156 2.79 25.43 -17.98
N VAL A 157 1.75 25.17 -17.18
CA VAL A 157 1.57 23.91 -16.45
C VAL A 157 0.27 23.25 -16.87
N MET A 158 0.35 21.99 -17.26
CA MET A 158 -0.78 21.15 -17.62
C MET A 158 -0.65 19.78 -16.95
N ILE A 159 -1.71 19.32 -16.29
CA ILE A 159 -1.82 18.00 -15.68
C ILE A 159 -2.95 17.25 -16.37
N GLN A 160 -2.61 16.16 -17.04
CA GLN A 160 -3.51 15.28 -17.77
C GLN A 160 -3.33 13.82 -17.34
N GLN A 161 -4.09 12.92 -17.94
CA GLN A 161 -3.92 11.48 -17.73
C GLN A 161 -2.50 11.03 -18.10
N ASP A 162 -1.97 10.08 -17.33
CA ASP A 162 -0.64 9.49 -17.42
C ASP A 162 0.53 10.41 -17.02
N ASP A 163 0.27 11.65 -16.60
CA ASP A 163 1.29 12.53 -16.03
C ASP A 163 1.72 12.08 -14.62
N GLU A 164 2.98 12.32 -14.31
CA GLU A 164 3.54 12.15 -12.96
C GLU A 164 3.42 13.45 -12.17
N ILE A 165 2.80 13.37 -10.99
CA ILE A 165 2.63 14.51 -10.09
C ILE A 165 3.15 14.19 -8.69
N ARG A 166 3.68 15.20 -8.02
CA ARG A 166 4.02 15.17 -6.61
C ARG A 166 2.87 15.72 -5.78
N LEU A 167 2.35 14.92 -4.86
CA LEU A 167 1.25 15.30 -3.97
C LEU A 167 1.58 15.01 -2.51
N LYS A 168 0.87 15.67 -1.59
CA LYS A 168 0.94 15.39 -0.15
C LYS A 168 -0.32 14.67 0.32
N ILE A 169 -0.19 13.58 1.06
CA ILE A 169 -1.33 12.88 1.67
C ILE A 169 -1.88 13.72 2.82
N VAL A 170 -3.18 14.03 2.76
CA VAL A 170 -3.91 14.77 3.81
C VAL A 170 -4.62 13.82 4.77
N GLY A 171 -5.00 12.65 4.29
CA GLY A 171 -5.66 11.62 5.09
C GLY A 171 -5.76 10.30 4.35
N THR A 172 -5.94 9.24 5.12
CA THR A 172 -6.18 7.89 4.62
C THR A 172 -7.50 7.35 5.19
N ARG A 173 -8.22 6.59 4.37
CA ARG A 173 -9.38 5.80 4.75
C ARG A 173 -9.02 4.34 4.58
N VAL A 174 -9.17 3.58 5.65
CA VAL A 174 -8.91 2.14 5.66
C VAL A 174 -10.25 1.42 5.57
N ASP A 175 -10.40 0.57 4.55
CA ASP A 175 -11.49 -0.40 4.44
C ASP A 175 -10.98 -1.81 4.79
N ALA A 176 -11.82 -2.84 4.69
CA ALA A 176 -11.50 -4.18 5.19
C ALA A 176 -10.28 -4.82 4.50
N SER A 177 -10.08 -4.54 3.22
CA SER A 177 -9.04 -5.13 2.38
C SER A 177 -8.31 -4.10 1.51
N ASP A 178 -8.45 -2.81 1.80
CA ASP A 178 -7.89 -1.75 0.98
C ASP A 178 -7.68 -0.45 1.76
N ILE A 179 -6.83 0.43 1.24
CA ILE A 179 -6.59 1.77 1.77
C ILE A 179 -6.74 2.78 0.64
N PHE A 180 -7.53 3.81 0.88
CA PHE A 180 -7.70 4.95 -0.02
C PHE A 180 -7.06 6.19 0.61
N ALA A 181 -6.46 7.05 -0.21
CA ALA A 181 -5.91 8.31 0.25
C ALA A 181 -6.65 9.52 -0.34
N ILE A 182 -6.60 10.63 0.39
CA ILE A 182 -6.90 11.95 -0.15
C ILE A 182 -5.64 12.80 -0.12
N GLY A 183 -5.37 13.50 -1.23
CA GLY A 183 -4.16 14.29 -1.45
C GLY A 183 -4.41 15.78 -1.62
N THR A 184 -3.32 16.56 -1.64
CA THR A 184 -3.32 17.99 -1.96
C THR A 184 -2.11 18.38 -2.79
N LEU A 185 -2.26 19.44 -3.59
CA LEU A 185 -1.22 20.14 -4.36
C LEU A 185 -1.04 21.60 -3.88
N MET A 186 -1.55 21.97 -2.71
CA MET A 186 -1.61 23.36 -2.24
C MET A 186 -0.34 23.87 -1.56
N ASP A 187 0.62 22.99 -1.26
CA ASP A 187 1.91 23.36 -0.68
C ASP A 187 2.95 23.64 -1.78
N ASP A 188 4.00 24.36 -1.41
CA ASP A 188 5.13 24.63 -2.31
C ASP A 188 5.77 23.35 -2.84
N TYR A 189 6.21 23.38 -4.11
CA TYR A 189 6.90 22.27 -4.80
C TYR A 189 6.06 21.00 -5.00
N LEU A 190 4.74 21.09 -4.88
CA LEU A 190 3.79 20.06 -5.32
C LEU A 190 3.26 20.38 -6.73
N GLY A 191 2.73 19.36 -7.42
CA GLY A 191 2.21 19.49 -8.78
C GLY A 191 2.97 18.62 -9.78
N LEU A 192 2.97 19.02 -11.05
CA LEU A 192 3.61 18.29 -12.15
C LEU A 192 5.11 18.11 -11.91
N ILE A 193 5.63 16.91 -12.20
CA ILE A 193 7.06 16.61 -12.18
C ILE A 193 7.57 16.71 -13.62
N SER A 194 8.46 17.68 -13.88
CA SER A 194 9.09 17.93 -15.20
C SER A 194 10.59 17.66 -15.18
#